data_AF-A0A3M1EAE5-F1
#
_entry.id   AF-A0A3M1EAE5-F1
#
_cell.length_a   1.000
_cell.length_b   1.000
_cell.length_c   1.000
_cell.angle_alpha   90.00
_cell.angle_beta   90.00
_cell.angle_gamma   90.00
#
_symmetry.space_group_name_H-M   'P 1'
#
loop_
_entity.id
_entity.type
_entity.pdbx_description
1 polymer ?
#
loop_
_entity_poly.entity_id
_entity_poly.type
_entity_poly.pdbx_seq_one_letter_code
_entity_poly.pdbx_strand_id
1 'polypeptide(L)'
;MSTVRIKRQRISPTTAATLVVTLGAAGLIPLAWALWRGQPEPPPRQRTFREAEIPWHCENGHVFLAPGQEGARTCWICGVKAYAVGRFACPVHGPYEVEVRFVNDPDGQPVIGQVRLPGQDWKPRDEGLVCPRCNRPLFYVPPDPLEPLPGRARRKVP
;
A
#
# COMPACT_ATOMS: atom_id res chain seq x y z
N MET A 1 -36.09 54.88 -59.54
CA MET A 1 -36.51 54.81 -58.12
C MET A 1 -36.56 53.34 -57.72
N SER A 2 -35.55 52.87 -56.99
CA SER A 2 -35.41 51.45 -56.61
C SER A 2 -35.73 51.30 -55.13
N THR A 3 -36.83 50.62 -54.81
CA THR A 3 -37.28 50.37 -53.44
C THR A 3 -36.58 49.14 -52.87
N VAL A 4 -35.62 49.35 -51.96
CA VAL A 4 -34.98 48.28 -51.19
C VAL A 4 -35.93 47.82 -50.09
N ARG A 5 -36.43 46.59 -50.19
CA ARG A 5 -37.26 45.95 -49.16
C ARG A 5 -36.37 45.17 -48.20
N ILE A 6 -36.14 45.72 -47.00
CA ILE A 6 -35.41 45.03 -45.93
C ILE A 6 -36.33 43.95 -45.33
N LYS A 7 -36.02 42.67 -45.55
CA LYS A 7 -36.69 41.55 -44.86
C LYS A 7 -36.16 41.45 -43.43
N ARG A 8 -36.99 41.79 -42.44
CA ARG A 8 -36.74 41.45 -41.03
C ARG A 8 -36.78 39.94 -40.86
N GLN A 9 -35.62 39.35 -40.55
CA GLN A 9 -35.49 37.93 -40.24
C GLN A 9 -36.06 37.69 -38.83
N ARG A 10 -37.24 37.05 -38.74
CA ARG A 10 -37.80 36.60 -37.45
C ARG A 10 -37.07 35.34 -37.02
N ILE A 11 -36.25 35.46 -35.98
CA ILE A 11 -35.64 34.32 -35.30
C ILE A 11 -36.76 33.55 -34.60
N SER A 12 -36.94 32.27 -34.92
CA SER A 12 -38.00 31.46 -34.33
C SER A 12 -37.68 31.13 -32.86
N PRO A 13 -38.71 31.00 -31.99
CA PRO A 13 -38.52 30.74 -30.57
C PRO A 13 -37.81 29.42 -30.26
N THR A 14 -37.83 28.46 -31.18
CA THR A 14 -37.13 27.17 -31.08
C THR A 14 -35.61 27.29 -31.11
N THR A 15 -35.05 28.22 -31.91
CA THR A 15 -33.60 28.49 -31.97
C THR A 15 -33.06 29.18 -30.72
N ALA A 16 -33.88 29.99 -30.04
CA ALA A 16 -33.49 30.66 -28.81
C ALA A 16 -33.40 29.67 -27.63
N ALA A 17 -34.30 28.69 -27.56
CA ALA A 17 -34.32 27.68 -26.50
C ALA A 17 -33.11 26.73 -26.56
N THR A 18 -32.64 26.37 -27.76
CA THR A 18 -31.47 25.49 -27.92
C THR A 18 -30.19 26.16 -27.46
N LEU A 19 -30.01 27.45 -27.79
CA LEU A 19 -28.85 28.25 -27.40
C LEU A 19 -28.70 28.37 -25.87
N VAL A 20 -29.80 28.58 -25.14
CA VAL A 20 -29.81 28.69 -23.68
C VAL A 20 -29.40 27.37 -23.00
N VAL A 21 -29.86 26.22 -23.52
CA VAL A 21 -29.49 24.91 -22.96
C VAL A 21 -28.01 24.58 -23.22
N THR A 22 -27.47 24.89 -24.40
CA THR A 22 -26.05 24.66 -24.70
C THR A 22 -25.11 25.57 -23.90
N LEU A 23 -25.48 26.84 -23.68
CA LEU A 23 -24.67 27.76 -22.87
C LEU A 23 -24.74 27.41 -21.37
N GLY A 24 -25.89 26.93 -20.88
CA GLY A 24 -26.02 26.43 -19.51
C GLY A 24 -25.14 25.20 -19.24
N ALA A 25 -25.07 24.25 -20.19
CA ALA A 25 -24.23 23.06 -20.05
C ALA A 25 -22.72 23.39 -20.09
N ALA A 26 -22.29 24.33 -20.95
CA ALA A 26 -20.89 24.74 -21.04
C ALA A 26 -20.38 25.43 -19.76
N GLY A 27 -21.24 26.15 -19.04
CA GLY A 27 -20.90 26.78 -17.76
C GLY A 27 -20.73 25.80 -16.60
N LEU A 28 -21.36 24.62 -16.66
CA LEU A 28 -21.25 23.59 -15.61
C LEU A 28 -19.96 22.78 -15.70
N ILE A 29 -19.36 22.66 -16.89
CA ILE A 29 -18.11 21.92 -17.10
C ILE A 29 -16.93 22.49 -16.30
N PRO A 30 -16.60 23.80 -16.35
CA PRO A 30 -15.51 24.35 -15.56
C PRO A 30 -15.80 24.34 -14.06
N LEU A 31 -17.07 24.43 -13.65
CA LEU A 31 -17.50 24.35 -12.26
C LEU A 31 -17.32 22.92 -11.70
N ALA A 32 -17.72 21.91 -12.46
CA ALA A 32 -17.49 20.51 -12.13
C ALA A 32 -15.98 20.19 -12.07
N TRP A 33 -15.19 20.74 -13.00
CA TRP A 33 -13.73 20.57 -13.01
C TRP A 33 -13.05 21.25 -11.80
N ALA A 34 -13.49 22.47 -11.42
CA ALA A 34 -12.98 23.17 -10.25
C ALA A 34 -13.32 22.43 -8.94
N LEU A 35 -14.55 21.90 -8.83
CA LEU A 35 -14.98 21.09 -7.68
C LEU A 35 -14.22 19.76 -7.60
N TRP A 36 -13.89 19.15 -8.74
CA TRP A 36 -13.11 17.92 -8.78
C TRP A 36 -11.63 18.15 -8.40
N ARG A 37 -11.01 19.24 -8.86
CA ARG A 37 -9.64 19.61 -8.48
C ARG A 37 -9.49 20.08 -7.03
N GLY A 38 -10.58 20.56 -6.43
CA GLY A 38 -10.63 20.95 -5.02
C GLY A 38 -10.88 19.80 -4.05
N GLN A 39 -11.12 18.57 -4.54
CA GLN A 39 -11.16 17.41 -3.66
C GLN A 39 -9.77 17.23 -3.04
N PRO A 40 -9.65 17.22 -1.70
CA PRO A 40 -8.39 16.86 -1.08
C PRO A 40 -7.99 15.48 -1.58
N GLU A 41 -6.75 15.31 -2.04
CA GLU A 41 -6.24 13.99 -2.36
C GLU A 41 -6.54 13.08 -1.17
N PRO A 42 -7.20 11.92 -1.39
CA PRO A 42 -7.40 10.99 -0.30
C PRO A 42 -6.01 10.71 0.28
N PRO A 43 -5.84 10.80 1.61
CA PRO A 43 -4.54 10.54 2.21
C PRO A 43 -4.04 9.20 1.67
N PRO A 44 -2.74 9.09 1.33
CA PRO A 44 -2.21 7.86 0.77
C PRO A 44 -2.66 6.72 1.68
N ARG A 45 -3.44 5.77 1.13
CA ARG A 45 -3.90 4.63 1.91
C ARG A 45 -2.66 3.92 2.43
N GLN A 46 -2.40 4.07 3.72
CA GLN A 46 -1.38 3.31 4.41
C GLN A 46 -1.82 1.86 4.30
N ARG A 47 -1.17 1.10 3.40
CA ARG A 47 -1.25 -0.35 3.46
C ARG A 47 -0.57 -0.74 4.75
N THR A 48 -1.39 -1.01 5.74
CA THR A 48 -0.92 -1.59 6.98
C THR A 48 -0.27 -2.94 6.62
N PHE A 49 0.72 -3.40 7.40
CA PHE A 49 1.33 -4.74 7.26
C PHE A 49 0.27 -5.86 7.17
N ARG A 50 -0.92 -5.50 7.62
CA ARG A 50 -2.16 -6.22 7.59
C ARG A 50 -2.69 -6.59 6.18
N GLU A 51 -2.51 -5.74 5.17
CA GLU A 51 -3.06 -5.96 3.82
C GLU A 51 -1.99 -6.31 2.78
N ALA A 52 -0.72 -6.19 3.14
CA ALA A 52 0.40 -6.49 2.26
C ALA A 52 0.65 -8.00 2.17
N GLU A 53 0.66 -8.54 0.95
CA GLU A 53 1.36 -9.80 0.68
C GLU A 53 2.84 -9.56 0.93
N ILE A 54 3.42 -10.31 1.87
CA ILE A 54 4.85 -10.26 2.18
C ILE A 54 5.51 -11.58 1.76
N PRO A 55 6.82 -11.58 1.45
CA PRO A 55 7.56 -12.81 1.24
C PRO A 55 7.71 -13.58 2.55
N TRP A 56 7.26 -14.83 2.51
CA TRP A 56 7.46 -15.84 3.53
C TRP A 56 8.53 -16.82 3.05
N HIS A 57 9.34 -17.27 3.98
CA HIS A 57 10.46 -18.17 3.77
C HIS A 57 10.27 -19.41 4.64
N CYS A 58 10.83 -20.54 4.24
CA CYS A 58 10.95 -21.71 5.11
C CYS A 58 12.42 -22.13 5.23
N GLU A 59 12.71 -22.97 6.24
CA GLU A 59 14.07 -23.44 6.50
C GLU A 59 14.67 -24.26 5.34
N ASN A 60 13.83 -24.80 4.45
CA ASN A 60 14.27 -25.52 3.25
C ASN A 60 14.52 -24.59 2.05
N GLY A 61 14.44 -23.27 2.23
CA GLY A 61 14.74 -22.27 1.19
C GLY A 61 13.60 -21.94 0.23
N HIS A 62 12.38 -22.47 0.44
CA HIS A 62 11.22 -22.06 -0.36
C HIS A 62 10.76 -20.65 0.01
N VAL A 63 10.33 -19.89 -1.00
CA VAL A 63 9.79 -18.54 -0.84
C VAL A 63 8.39 -18.48 -1.45
N PHE A 64 7.45 -17.85 -0.75
CA PHE A 64 6.08 -17.66 -1.23
C PHE A 64 5.49 -16.35 -0.71
N LEU A 65 4.54 -15.77 -1.45
CA LEU A 65 3.84 -14.54 -1.04
C LEU A 65 2.57 -14.90 -0.29
N ALA A 66 2.34 -14.26 0.84
CA ALA A 66 1.08 -14.41 1.57
C ALA A 66 0.82 -13.21 2.51
N PRO A 67 -0.45 -12.94 2.90
CA PRO A 67 -0.79 -11.90 3.86
C PRO A 67 0.00 -12.03 5.17
N GLY A 68 0.55 -10.90 5.65
CA GLY A 68 1.29 -10.84 6.92
C GLY A 68 0.44 -11.04 8.18
N GLN A 69 -0.90 -10.99 8.09
CA GLN A 69 -1.80 -11.16 9.26
C GLN A 69 -2.19 -12.57 9.63
N GLU A 70 -1.97 -13.54 8.74
CA GLU A 70 -2.26 -14.91 9.11
C GLU A 70 -1.06 -15.35 9.94
N GLY A 71 -1.20 -15.38 11.27
CA GLY A 71 -0.11 -15.53 12.23
C GLY A 71 0.85 -16.68 11.93
N ALA A 72 0.73 -17.80 12.65
CA ALA A 72 1.62 -18.92 12.38
C ALA A 72 1.34 -19.52 10.99
N ARG A 73 2.36 -19.55 10.12
CA ARG A 73 2.27 -20.16 8.79
C ARG A 73 3.21 -21.34 8.62
N THR A 74 2.79 -22.25 7.75
CA THR A 74 3.62 -23.34 7.23
C THR A 74 3.87 -23.15 5.74
N CYS A 75 5.00 -23.69 5.26
CA CYS A 75 5.30 -23.72 3.85
C CYS A 75 4.35 -24.68 3.13
N TRP A 76 3.58 -24.18 2.17
CA TRP A 76 2.70 -25.01 1.35
C TRP A 76 3.40 -26.08 0.50
N ILE A 77 4.73 -25.97 0.28
CA ILE A 77 5.51 -26.94 -0.49
C ILE A 77 5.99 -28.10 0.39
N CYS A 78 6.49 -27.82 1.60
CA CYS A 78 7.15 -28.84 2.45
C CYS A 78 6.57 -28.99 3.86
N GLY A 79 5.56 -28.20 4.24
CA GLY A 79 4.89 -28.27 5.54
C GLY A 79 5.67 -27.68 6.74
N VAL A 80 6.95 -27.34 6.57
CA VAL A 80 7.79 -26.77 7.65
C VAL A 80 7.32 -25.36 8.03
N LYS A 81 7.52 -24.97 9.31
CA LYS A 81 7.21 -23.62 9.81
C LYS A 81 7.88 -22.55 8.94
N ALA A 82 7.07 -21.62 8.46
CA ALA A 82 7.53 -20.48 7.70
C ALA A 82 7.83 -19.28 8.60
N TYR A 83 8.63 -18.35 8.09
CA TYR A 83 8.98 -17.09 8.75
C TYR A 83 8.94 -15.96 7.72
N ALA A 84 8.74 -14.73 8.19
CA ALA A 84 8.91 -13.53 7.39
C ALA A 84 10.23 -12.85 7.76
N VAL A 85 10.65 -11.86 6.97
CA VAL A 85 11.80 -11.00 7.30
C VAL A 85 11.28 -9.65 7.79
N GLY A 86 11.65 -9.28 9.00
CA GLY A 86 11.41 -7.98 9.61
C GLY A 86 12.69 -7.18 9.78
N ARG A 87 12.57 -5.89 10.14
CA ARG A 87 13.70 -5.01 10.41
C ARG A 87 13.76 -4.65 11.88
N PHE A 88 14.94 -4.78 12.47
CA PHE A 88 15.24 -4.31 13.82
C PHE A 88 16.46 -3.40 13.77
N ALA A 89 16.60 -2.44 14.68
CA ALA A 89 17.74 -1.52 14.69
C ALA A 89 18.52 -1.55 16.00
N CYS A 90 19.84 -1.51 15.85
CA CYS A 90 20.76 -1.16 16.91
C CYS A 90 20.89 0.37 16.94
N PRO A 91 20.85 1.02 18.13
CA PRO A 91 21.01 2.47 18.24
C PRO A 91 22.40 2.97 17.80
N VAL A 92 23.39 2.08 17.68
CA VAL A 92 24.77 2.42 17.29
C VAL A 92 25.08 2.02 15.85
N HIS A 93 24.59 0.85 15.40
CA HIS A 93 24.99 0.26 14.12
C HIS A 93 23.90 0.26 13.05
N GLY A 94 22.69 0.73 13.37
CA GLY A 94 21.59 0.80 12.41
C GLY A 94 20.83 -0.53 12.25
N PRO A 95 20.17 -0.74 11.09
CA PRO A 95 19.21 -1.82 10.89
C PRO A 95 19.86 -3.18 10.64
N TYR A 96 19.14 -4.21 11.06
CA TYR A 96 19.40 -5.63 10.87
C TYR A 96 18.13 -6.29 10.31
N GLU A 97 18.32 -7.20 9.37
CA GLU A 97 17.27 -8.12 8.96
C GLU A 97 17.14 -9.22 10.02
N VAL A 98 15.91 -9.46 10.43
CA VAL A 98 15.55 -10.42 11.47
C VAL A 98 14.48 -11.32 10.94
N GLU A 99 14.66 -12.63 11.11
CA GLU A 99 13.65 -13.61 10.77
C GLU A 99 12.63 -13.66 11.90
N VAL A 100 11.35 -13.56 11.54
CA VAL A 100 10.23 -13.47 12.49
C VAL A 100 9.22 -14.59 12.25
N ARG A 101 8.84 -15.28 13.31
CA ARG A 101 7.72 -16.22 13.33
C ARG A 101 6.59 -15.61 14.13
N PHE A 102 5.41 -15.61 13.53
CA PHE A 102 4.20 -15.15 14.19
C PHE A 102 3.51 -16.31 14.91
N VAL A 103 2.79 -15.96 15.96
CA VAL A 103 1.86 -16.80 16.69
C VAL A 103 0.54 -16.04 16.82
N ASN A 104 -0.55 -16.74 17.09
CA ASN A 104 -1.81 -16.06 17.43
C ASN A 104 -1.83 -15.83 18.93
N ASP A 105 -2.17 -14.62 19.36
CA ASP A 105 -2.45 -14.31 20.75
C ASP A 105 -3.81 -14.91 21.18
N PRO A 106 -4.22 -14.78 22.47
CA PRO A 106 -5.49 -15.31 22.96
C PRO A 106 -6.73 -14.74 22.23
N ASP A 107 -6.62 -13.54 21.65
CA ASP A 107 -7.67 -12.88 20.88
C ASP A 107 -7.64 -13.26 19.39
N GLY A 108 -6.75 -14.19 19.01
CA GLY A 108 -6.56 -14.66 17.65
C GLY A 108 -5.80 -13.67 16.75
N GLN A 109 -5.22 -12.62 17.31
CA GLN A 109 -4.44 -11.64 16.54
C GLN A 109 -3.01 -12.17 16.31
N PRO A 110 -2.45 -11.95 15.10
CA PRO A 110 -1.06 -12.31 14.81
C PRO A 110 -0.10 -11.41 15.59
N VAL A 111 0.75 -12.00 16.40
CA VAL A 111 1.84 -11.32 17.11
C VAL A 111 3.17 -12.02 16.82
N ILE A 112 4.28 -11.27 16.86
CA ILE A 112 5.62 -11.86 16.73
C ILE A 112 5.85 -12.74 17.96
N GLY A 113 5.97 -14.05 17.76
CA GLY A 113 6.21 -15.02 18.84
C GLY A 113 7.68 -15.40 18.99
N GLN A 114 8.38 -15.57 17.86
CA GLN A 114 9.81 -15.88 17.87
C GLN A 114 10.56 -15.01 16.87
N VAL A 115 11.83 -14.75 17.19
CA VAL A 115 12.73 -13.94 16.39
C VAL A 115 14.12 -14.57 16.35
N ARG A 116 14.88 -14.35 15.27
CA ARG A 116 16.31 -14.65 15.20
C ARG A 116 17.04 -13.76 14.21
N LEU A 117 18.34 -13.59 14.43
CA LEU A 117 19.25 -13.15 13.37
C LEU A 117 19.57 -14.34 12.45
N PRO A 118 19.88 -14.11 11.16
CA PRO A 118 20.30 -15.16 10.25
C PRO A 118 21.46 -15.98 10.83
N GLY A 119 21.33 -17.31 10.82
CA GLY A 119 22.33 -18.24 11.36
C GLY A 119 22.35 -18.38 12.88
N GLN A 120 21.40 -17.79 13.61
CA GLN A 120 21.24 -17.99 15.06
C GLN A 120 20.05 -18.90 15.38
N ASP A 121 19.95 -19.31 16.64
CA ASP A 121 18.80 -20.04 17.15
C ASP A 121 17.57 -19.14 17.31
N TRP A 122 16.40 -19.74 17.15
CA TRP A 122 15.11 -19.08 17.40
C TRP A 122 14.94 -18.77 18.88
N LYS A 123 14.61 -17.52 19.20
CA LYS A 123 14.31 -17.08 20.56
C LYS A 123 12.89 -16.53 20.67
N PRO A 124 12.23 -16.69 21.83
CA PRO A 124 11.03 -15.93 22.16
C PRO A 124 11.24 -14.41 21.96
N ARG A 125 10.21 -13.71 21.51
CA ARG A 125 10.28 -12.25 21.26
C ARG A 125 10.68 -11.46 22.51
N ASP A 126 10.19 -11.87 23.68
CA ASP A 126 10.38 -11.24 24.99
C ASP A 126 11.81 -11.38 25.53
N GLU A 127 12.56 -12.40 25.13
CA GLU A 127 14.00 -12.48 25.42
C GLU A 127 14.81 -11.38 24.72
N GLY A 128 14.27 -10.82 23.64
CA GLY A 128 14.90 -9.79 22.84
C GLY A 128 16.07 -10.28 21.99
N LEU A 129 16.47 -9.45 21.02
CA LEU A 129 17.68 -9.67 20.23
C LEU A 129 18.77 -8.69 20.65
N VAL A 130 20.02 -9.14 20.54
CA VAL A 130 21.18 -8.30 20.81
C VAL A 130 21.97 -8.07 19.53
N CYS A 131 22.54 -6.88 19.40
CA CYS A 131 23.40 -6.52 18.30
C CYS A 131 24.69 -7.34 18.37
N PRO A 132 25.07 -8.08 17.31
CA PRO A 132 26.26 -8.91 17.33
C PRO A 132 27.57 -8.11 17.41
N ARG A 133 27.52 -6.77 17.22
CA ARG A 133 28.70 -5.90 17.25
C ARG A 133 28.96 -5.22 18.60
N CYS A 134 27.93 -4.80 19.33
CA CYS A 134 28.08 -4.11 20.62
C CYS A 134 27.24 -4.70 21.76
N ASN A 135 26.59 -5.83 21.55
CA ASN A 135 25.77 -6.53 22.54
C ASN A 135 24.61 -5.70 23.15
N ARG A 136 24.24 -4.58 22.51
CA ARG A 136 23.07 -3.76 22.91
C ARG A 136 21.78 -4.36 22.33
N PRO A 137 20.62 -4.16 22.99
CA PRO A 137 19.35 -4.64 22.47
C PRO A 137 19.04 -4.05 21.09
N LEU A 138 18.42 -4.87 20.23
CA LEU A 138 17.84 -4.48 18.95
C LEU A 138 16.35 -4.17 19.15
N PHE A 139 15.88 -3.11 18.52
CA PHE A 139 14.49 -2.67 18.62
C PHE A 139 13.76 -2.88 17.29
N TYR A 140 12.50 -3.33 17.35
CA TYR A 140 11.68 -3.49 16.14
C TYR A 140 11.50 -2.13 15.46
N VAL A 141 11.78 -2.08 14.15
CA VAL A 141 11.53 -0.91 13.32
C VAL A 141 10.30 -1.22 12.47
N PRO A 142 9.17 -0.54 12.71
CA PRO A 142 8.02 -0.64 11.84
C PRO A 142 8.45 -0.32 10.40
N PRO A 143 8.00 -1.09 9.41
CA PRO A 143 8.26 -0.79 8.01
C PRO A 143 7.74 0.61 7.70
N ASP A 144 8.55 1.40 7.00
CA ASP A 144 8.17 2.75 6.62
C ASP A 144 6.94 2.66 5.69
N PRO A 145 5.81 3.32 6.03
CA PRO A 145 4.60 3.28 5.20
C PRO A 145 4.81 3.88 3.81
N LEU A 146 5.88 4.64 3.59
CA LEU A 146 6.29 5.18 2.28
C LEU A 146 7.30 4.28 1.56
N GLU A 147 7.90 3.30 2.24
CA GLU A 147 8.76 2.33 1.59
C GLU A 147 7.89 1.46 0.67
N PRO A 148 8.20 1.39 -0.63
CA PRO A 148 7.45 0.54 -1.53
C PRO A 148 7.54 -0.88 -1.00
N LEU A 149 6.40 -1.46 -0.65
CA LEU A 149 6.30 -2.89 -0.37
C LEU A 149 7.03 -3.63 -1.50
N PRO A 150 7.66 -4.78 -1.23
CA PRO A 150 8.18 -5.66 -2.27
C PRO A 150 7.02 -6.18 -3.12
N GLY A 151 6.46 -5.31 -3.96
CA GLY A 151 5.44 -5.60 -4.92
C GLY A 151 6.11 -6.30 -6.07
N ARG A 152 5.47 -7.38 -6.54
CA ARG A 152 5.76 -8.09 -7.79
C ARG A 152 6.61 -7.20 -8.70
N ALA A 153 7.91 -7.47 -8.76
CA ALA A 153 8.75 -6.88 -9.78
C ALA A 153 7.96 -7.03 -11.08
N ARG A 154 7.54 -5.93 -11.69
CA ARG A 154 6.86 -5.99 -12.97
C ARG A 154 7.81 -6.77 -13.85
N ARG A 155 7.46 -8.02 -14.15
CA ARG A 155 8.17 -8.83 -15.14
C ARG A 155 8.13 -7.93 -16.37
N LYS A 156 9.27 -7.35 -16.75
CA LYS A 156 9.43 -6.82 -18.09
C LYS A 156 9.30 -8.06 -18.96
N VAL A 157 8.09 -8.31 -19.45
CA VAL A 157 7.89 -9.30 -20.50
C VAL A 157 8.71 -8.76 -21.67
N PRO A 158 9.68 -9.54 -22.19
CA PRO A 158 10.50 -9.13 -23.32
C PRO A 158 9.65 -8.85 -24.56
#